data_AF-A0A7S3WED4-F1
#
_entry.id   AF-A0A7S3WED4-F1
#
_cell.length_a   1.000
_cell.length_b   1.000
_cell.length_c   1.000
_cell.angle_alpha   90.00
_cell.angle_beta   90.00
_cell.angle_gamma   90.00
#
_symmetry.space_group_name_H-M   'P 1'
#
loop_
_entity.id
_entity.type
_entity.pdbx_description
1 polymer ?
#
loop_
_entity_poly.entity_id
_entity_poly.type
_entity_poly.pdbx_seq_one_letter_code
_entity_poly.pdbx_strand_id
1 'polypeptide(L)'
;MCQRVVEGLGAGSERSRSRVLADVRRVTKRADYTPPDWRDLCGKVLVTCYMASEFSGAETRARAALLAEQIGCLHTSISIDGMRSAVCETFAAMEVHSGGVRSEAVRRRPEMKTKPRDYAELTQNLALQNIQARSRMVMAYFMAQLMPWATDGDETTAGGSLLVLGSANVDEALRGYYTKYDCSAADLNPIGGVNKRDLKAFLEWAGRERGIGVLARVADAPPSAELTGAEGAQLDEEDMGMSYDELAALGYCRKVERCGPLSTFLKLRDRWADGRALTPSIRARGAAAPVTFDEQVAQKVKDFYFYHAINRHKRAAPGYLSAVSRLHLGCLYLQAQDDDAHAVLPRGELLARRQPLRLAPLPAECAVRRAVQGDRRGGGGGQGGAWRELSVVAPAAFLCERLGSLSCVDRRRGVRFTSAVGSTHMASAISLWHISRYKTLI
;
A
#
# COMPACT_ATOMS: atom_id res chain seq x y z
N MET A 1 19.38 2.45 13.81
CA MET A 1 20.55 1.94 13.06
C MET A 1 21.86 2.47 13.65
N CYS A 2 22.07 3.78 13.68
CA CYS A 2 23.34 4.40 14.13
C CYS A 2 23.78 3.96 15.53
N GLN A 3 22.86 3.85 16.49
CA GLN A 3 23.15 3.32 17.83
C GLN A 3 23.81 1.94 17.78
N ARG A 4 23.30 1.01 16.96
CA ARG A 4 23.88 -0.34 16.80
C ARG A 4 25.26 -0.31 16.14
N VAL A 5 25.50 0.64 15.24
CA VAL A 5 26.81 0.82 14.59
C VAL A 5 27.83 1.25 15.63
N VAL A 6 27.50 2.25 16.45
CA VAL A 6 28.38 2.75 17.53
C VAL A 6 28.58 1.70 18.63
N GLU A 7 27.53 0.99 19.04
CA GLU A 7 27.64 -0.17 19.95
C GLU A 7 28.57 -1.24 19.38
N GLY A 8 28.47 -1.55 18.08
CA GLY A 8 29.34 -2.51 17.40
C GLY A 8 30.80 -2.06 17.33
N LEU A 9 31.05 -0.75 17.23
CA LEU A 9 32.39 -0.16 17.33
C LEU A 9 32.92 -0.21 18.77
N GLY A 10 32.06 -0.09 19.80
CA GLY A 10 32.46 -0.17 21.20
C GLY A 10 32.70 -1.58 21.71
N ALA A 11 31.82 -2.53 21.39
CA ALA A 11 31.75 -3.86 22.01
C ALA A 11 32.13 -5.04 21.07
N GLY A 12 32.43 -4.77 19.79
CA GLY A 12 32.76 -5.82 18.82
C GLY A 12 34.17 -6.42 18.99
N SER A 13 34.38 -7.63 18.46
CA SER A 13 35.74 -8.18 18.25
C SER A 13 36.55 -7.26 17.32
N GLU A 14 37.88 -7.30 17.39
CA GLU A 14 38.76 -6.46 16.57
C GLU A 14 38.41 -6.51 15.07
N ARG A 15 38.27 -7.72 14.51
CA ARG A 15 37.86 -7.93 13.11
C ARG A 15 36.54 -7.24 12.75
N SER A 16 35.57 -7.28 13.66
CA SER A 16 34.24 -6.68 13.46
C SER A 16 34.31 -5.16 13.53
N ARG A 17 35.09 -4.60 14.47
CA ARG A 17 35.35 -3.16 14.53
C ARG A 17 35.99 -2.66 13.25
N SER A 18 37.07 -3.29 12.79
CA SER A 18 37.78 -2.84 11.59
C SER A 18 36.86 -2.84 10.37
N ARG A 19 35.99 -3.85 10.23
CA ARG A 19 35.02 -3.92 9.14
C ARG A 19 33.95 -2.83 9.24
N VAL A 20 33.33 -2.66 10.41
CA VAL A 20 32.28 -1.65 10.62
C VAL A 20 32.85 -0.25 10.41
N LEU A 21 34.06 0.02 10.92
CA LEU A 21 34.73 1.30 10.75
C LEU A 21 35.07 1.57 9.28
N ALA A 22 35.56 0.56 8.54
CA ALA A 22 35.78 0.68 7.11
C ALA A 22 34.49 0.98 6.33
N ASP A 23 33.37 0.34 6.69
CA ASP A 23 32.07 0.61 6.08
C ASP A 23 31.54 2.00 6.41
N VAL A 24 31.68 2.46 7.67
CA VAL A 24 31.31 3.83 8.08
C VAL A 24 32.07 4.85 7.25
N ARG A 25 33.40 4.72 7.17
CA ARG A 25 34.28 5.62 6.40
C ARG A 25 33.96 5.62 4.91
N ARG A 26 33.60 4.45 4.36
CA ARG A 26 33.18 4.31 2.96
C ARG A 26 31.85 4.99 2.68
N VAL A 27 30.86 4.79 3.55
CA VAL A 27 29.51 5.38 3.39
C VAL A 27 29.54 6.88 3.59
N THR A 28 30.26 7.37 4.59
CA THR A 28 30.42 8.81 4.84
C THR A 28 31.48 9.45 3.95
N LYS A 29 32.18 8.66 3.12
CA LYS A 29 33.34 9.06 2.28
C LYS A 29 34.38 9.91 3.03
N ARG A 30 34.64 9.58 4.30
CA ARG A 30 35.61 10.26 5.16
C ARG A 30 36.62 9.25 5.67
N ALA A 31 37.86 9.31 5.17
CA ALA A 31 38.88 8.30 5.43
C ALA A 31 39.26 8.19 6.92
N ASP A 32 39.33 9.33 7.63
CA ASP A 32 39.78 9.39 9.02
C ASP A 32 38.63 9.52 10.03
N TYR A 33 37.40 9.36 9.57
CA TYR A 33 36.23 9.53 10.43
C TYR A 33 35.99 8.32 11.32
N THR A 34 35.79 8.61 12.60
CA THR A 34 35.30 7.67 13.61
C THR A 34 34.17 8.39 14.35
N PRO A 35 32.93 7.85 14.34
CA PRO A 35 31.80 8.55 14.93
C PRO A 35 31.98 8.69 16.45
N PRO A 36 31.95 9.91 17.02
CA PRO A 36 32.03 10.11 18.47
C PRO A 36 30.77 9.59 19.17
N ASP A 37 29.62 9.78 18.53
CA ASP A 37 28.34 9.25 18.98
C ASP A 37 27.43 8.90 17.80
N TRP A 38 26.27 8.33 18.12
CA TRP A 38 25.32 7.86 17.11
C TRP A 38 24.53 8.99 16.42
N ARG A 39 24.41 10.16 17.05
CA ARG A 39 23.72 11.35 16.48
C ARG A 39 24.60 11.99 15.42
N ASP A 40 25.90 12.12 15.68
CA ASP A 40 26.87 12.60 14.71
C ASP A 40 26.89 11.72 13.45
N LEU A 41 26.86 10.40 13.63
CA LEU A 41 26.74 9.47 12.50
C LEU A 41 25.42 9.66 11.75
N CYS A 42 24.31 9.89 12.46
CA CYS A 42 22.99 10.14 11.87
C CYS A 42 23.00 11.38 10.97
N GLY A 43 23.63 12.47 11.43
CA GLY A 43 23.83 13.71 10.68
C GLY A 43 24.52 13.53 9.33
N LYS A 44 25.33 12.48 9.20
CA LYS A 44 26.11 12.20 7.99
C LYS A 44 25.46 11.23 7.01
N VAL A 45 24.42 10.52 7.43
CA VAL A 45 23.81 9.43 6.63
C VAL A 45 22.30 9.58 6.43
N LEU A 46 21.66 10.50 7.15
CA LEU A 46 20.21 10.72 7.06
C LEU A 46 19.90 12.18 6.76
N VAL A 47 19.11 12.38 5.70
CA VAL A 47 18.55 13.67 5.32
C VAL A 47 17.04 13.55 5.39
N THR A 48 16.41 14.51 6.06
CA THR A 48 14.95 14.57 6.21
C THR A 48 14.42 15.84 5.57
N CYS A 49 13.22 15.76 4.98
CA CYS A 49 12.54 16.89 4.38
C CYS A 49 11.07 16.93 4.79
N TYR A 50 10.64 18.02 5.41
CA TYR A 50 9.23 18.29 5.66
C TYR A 50 8.62 19.10 4.51
N MET A 51 7.71 18.48 3.76
CA MET A 51 7.09 19.06 2.55
C MET A 51 5.66 19.52 2.83
N ALA A 52 5.52 20.76 3.28
CA ALA A 52 4.26 21.39 3.66
C ALA A 52 3.42 21.76 2.42
N SER A 53 2.10 21.71 2.56
CA SER A 53 1.17 22.43 1.68
C SER A 53 0.42 23.50 2.49
N GLU A 54 -0.42 24.29 1.82
CA GLU A 54 -1.26 25.32 2.45
C GLU A 54 -2.18 24.79 3.57
N PHE A 55 -2.41 23.47 3.60
CA PHE A 55 -3.25 22.80 4.59
C PHE A 55 -2.45 22.19 5.76
N SER A 56 -1.12 22.22 5.70
CA SER A 56 -0.27 21.61 6.72
C SER A 56 -0.23 22.46 8.00
N GLY A 57 -0.42 21.81 9.15
CA GLY A 57 -0.41 22.45 10.46
C GLY A 57 1.01 22.85 10.92
N ALA A 58 1.08 23.83 11.82
CA ALA A 58 2.34 24.20 12.49
C ALA A 58 2.87 23.06 13.39
N GLU A 59 1.95 22.29 13.98
CA GLU A 59 2.25 21.20 14.92
C GLU A 59 2.96 20.01 14.26
N THR A 60 2.54 19.59 13.06
CA THR A 60 3.18 18.51 12.28
C THR A 60 4.60 18.91 11.86
N ARG A 61 4.77 20.16 11.41
CA ARG A 61 6.09 20.73 11.09
C ARG A 61 7.01 20.78 12.32
N ALA A 62 6.51 21.26 13.45
CA ALA A 62 7.28 21.36 14.69
C ALA A 62 7.73 19.98 15.20
N ARG A 63 6.85 18.97 15.15
CA ARG A 63 7.23 17.59 15.51
C ARG A 63 8.32 17.02 14.60
N ALA A 64 8.24 17.26 13.30
CA ALA A 64 9.25 16.80 12.34
C ALA A 64 10.63 17.44 12.61
N ALA A 65 10.66 18.75 12.86
CA ALA A 65 11.89 19.47 13.19
C ALA A 65 12.50 18.99 14.51
N LEU A 66 11.68 18.83 15.55
CA LEU A 66 12.14 18.34 16.87
C LEU A 66 12.67 16.90 16.79
N LEU A 67 12.06 16.03 15.98
CA LEU A 67 12.59 14.70 15.73
C LEU A 67 13.95 14.74 15.07
N ALA A 68 14.10 15.55 14.03
CA ALA A 68 15.36 15.68 13.32
C ALA A 68 16.48 16.22 14.24
N GLU A 69 16.16 17.20 15.08
CA GLU A 69 17.05 17.73 16.11
C GLU A 69 17.48 16.63 17.10
N GLN A 70 16.52 15.88 17.66
CA GLN A 70 16.81 14.83 18.65
C GLN A 70 17.67 13.70 18.08
N ILE A 71 17.52 13.35 16.80
CA ILE A 71 18.35 12.32 16.17
C ILE A 71 19.63 12.87 15.53
N GLY A 72 19.75 14.20 15.38
CA GLY A 72 20.92 14.87 14.81
C GLY A 72 21.05 14.79 13.29
N CYS A 73 19.96 14.56 12.55
CA CYS A 73 20.01 14.45 11.08
C CYS A 73 19.90 15.82 10.38
N LEU A 74 20.38 15.92 9.13
CA LEU A 74 20.12 17.11 8.32
C LEU A 74 18.62 17.25 8.03
N HIS A 75 18.03 18.38 8.42
CA HIS A 75 16.61 18.65 8.22
C HIS A 75 16.39 19.83 7.28
N THR A 76 15.45 19.67 6.36
CA THR A 76 15.00 20.72 5.46
C THR A 76 13.48 20.81 5.52
N SER A 77 12.94 21.97 5.18
CA SER A 77 11.50 22.16 5.05
C SER A 77 11.20 23.04 3.86
N ILE A 78 10.25 22.59 3.04
CA ILE A 78 9.82 23.26 1.81
C ILE A 78 8.28 23.35 1.76
N SER A 79 7.76 24.30 1.00
CA SER A 79 6.35 24.30 0.57
C SER A 79 6.24 23.74 -0.85
N ILE A 80 5.26 22.87 -1.08
CA ILE A 80 4.94 22.32 -2.40
C ILE A 80 3.85 23.11 -3.13
N ASP A 81 3.34 24.21 -2.55
CA ASP A 81 2.22 24.95 -3.12
C ASP A 81 2.56 25.55 -4.48
N GLY A 82 3.80 26.01 -4.66
CA GLY A 82 4.30 26.49 -5.94
C GLY A 82 4.25 25.41 -7.03
N MET A 83 4.66 24.18 -6.70
CA MET A 83 4.60 23.05 -7.64
C MET A 83 3.16 22.69 -8.00
N ARG A 84 2.27 22.66 -7.00
CA ARG A 84 0.85 22.40 -7.23
C ARG A 84 0.24 23.46 -8.15
N SER A 85 0.49 24.74 -7.86
CA SER A 85 -0.02 25.86 -8.66
C SER A 85 0.48 25.80 -10.10
N ALA A 86 1.77 25.53 -10.31
CA ALA A 86 2.35 25.39 -11.65
C ALA A 86 1.70 24.26 -12.46
N VAL A 87 1.39 23.12 -11.83
CA VAL A 87 0.67 22.02 -12.49
C VAL A 87 -0.76 22.43 -12.87
N CYS A 88 -1.47 23.11 -11.97
CA CYS A 88 -2.82 23.61 -12.24
C CYS A 88 -2.84 24.68 -13.35
N GLU A 89 -1.84 25.57 -13.38
CA GLU A 89 -1.67 26.59 -14.42
C GLU A 89 -1.34 25.94 -15.77
N THR A 90 -0.45 24.95 -15.78
CA THR A 90 -0.14 24.17 -16.99
C THR A 90 -1.37 23.47 -17.54
N PHE A 91 -2.20 22.89 -16.66
CA PHE A 91 -3.48 22.29 -17.07
C PHE A 91 -4.45 23.32 -17.66
N ALA A 92 -4.57 24.49 -17.03
CA ALA A 92 -5.45 25.57 -17.50
C ALA A 92 -4.97 26.22 -18.80
N ALA A 93 -3.66 26.17 -19.09
CA ALA A 93 -3.06 26.70 -20.32
C ALA A 93 -3.13 25.72 -21.51
N MET A 94 -3.67 24.52 -21.34
CA MET A 94 -3.70 23.49 -22.38
C MET A 94 -4.42 23.96 -23.66
N GLU A 95 -3.81 23.66 -24.81
CA GLU A 95 -4.40 23.85 -26.12
C GLU A 95 -5.19 22.61 -26.56
N VAL A 96 -6.40 22.82 -27.08
CA VAL A 96 -7.30 21.75 -27.51
C VAL A 96 -7.37 21.77 -29.03
N HIS A 97 -6.84 20.73 -29.65
CA HIS A 97 -6.78 20.62 -31.12
C HIS A 97 -7.90 19.75 -31.72
N SER A 98 -8.84 19.24 -30.90
CA SER A 98 -9.94 18.38 -31.36
C SER A 98 -11.22 19.20 -31.62
N GLY A 99 -11.76 19.12 -32.84
CA GLY A 99 -12.93 19.90 -33.30
C GLY A 99 -14.29 19.57 -32.67
N GLY A 100 -14.33 18.93 -31.49
CA GLY A 100 -15.57 18.56 -30.79
C GLY A 100 -15.66 19.07 -29.34
N VAL A 101 -14.62 19.73 -28.83
CA VAL A 101 -14.58 20.23 -27.46
C VAL A 101 -14.20 21.70 -27.49
N ARG A 102 -15.03 22.57 -26.93
CA ARG A 102 -14.74 24.00 -26.83
C ARG A 102 -13.52 24.20 -25.94
N SER A 103 -12.53 24.96 -26.41
CA SER A 103 -11.28 25.23 -25.68
C SER A 103 -11.55 25.81 -24.29
N GLU A 104 -12.56 26.67 -24.15
CA GLU A 104 -12.98 27.29 -22.88
C GLU A 104 -13.58 26.27 -21.90
N ALA A 105 -14.12 25.14 -22.40
CA ALA A 105 -14.65 24.08 -21.56
C ALA A 105 -13.55 23.23 -20.91
N VAL A 106 -12.35 23.19 -21.51
CA VAL A 106 -11.20 22.39 -21.04
C VAL A 106 -10.27 23.19 -20.12
N ARG A 107 -10.19 24.52 -20.30
CA ARG A 107 -9.31 25.43 -19.55
C ARG A 107 -9.81 25.80 -18.14
N ARG A 108 -10.52 24.89 -17.47
CA ARG A 108 -11.02 25.12 -16.12
C ARG A 108 -9.92 24.91 -15.09
N ARG A 109 -9.83 25.81 -14.12
CA ARG A 109 -8.92 25.65 -12.98
C ARG A 109 -9.59 24.75 -11.94
N PRO A 110 -8.98 23.61 -11.55
CA PRO A 110 -9.54 22.78 -10.49
C PRO A 110 -9.47 23.53 -9.15
N GLU A 111 -10.53 23.43 -8.37
CA GLU A 111 -10.64 24.08 -7.06
C GLU A 111 -10.89 23.06 -5.96
N MET A 112 -10.18 23.22 -4.85
CA MET A 112 -10.41 22.42 -3.66
C MET A 112 -11.72 22.88 -2.99
N LYS A 113 -12.66 21.96 -2.81
CA LYS A 113 -13.95 22.23 -2.15
C LYS A 113 -13.97 21.60 -0.77
N THR A 114 -14.24 22.39 0.26
CA THR A 114 -14.33 21.91 1.66
C THR A 114 -15.45 20.88 1.85
N LYS A 115 -16.59 21.08 1.18
CA LYS A 115 -17.74 20.17 1.19
C LYS A 115 -18.19 19.93 -0.25
N PRO A 116 -17.63 18.93 -0.96
CA PRO A 116 -18.02 18.64 -2.33
C PRO A 116 -19.48 18.18 -2.36
N ARG A 117 -20.26 18.75 -3.28
CA ARG A 117 -21.71 18.53 -3.42
C ARG A 117 -22.05 17.48 -4.47
N ASP A 118 -21.14 17.28 -5.43
CA ASP A 118 -21.32 16.34 -6.52
C ASP A 118 -20.04 15.53 -6.81
N TYR A 119 -20.15 14.60 -7.75
CA TYR A 119 -19.04 13.73 -8.14
C TYR A 119 -17.91 14.48 -8.86
N ALA A 120 -18.22 15.60 -9.53
CA ALA A 120 -17.22 16.39 -10.23
C ALA A 120 -16.35 17.18 -9.25
N GLU A 121 -16.94 17.77 -8.21
CA GLU A 121 -16.22 18.42 -7.11
C GLU A 121 -15.38 17.40 -6.32
N LEU A 122 -15.90 16.19 -6.06
CA LEU A 122 -15.12 15.11 -5.43
C LEU A 122 -13.91 14.70 -6.28
N THR A 123 -14.10 14.57 -7.59
CA THR A 123 -13.02 14.21 -8.52
C THR A 123 -11.92 15.28 -8.55
N GLN A 124 -12.30 16.56 -8.52
CA GLN A 124 -11.34 17.66 -8.43
C GLN A 124 -10.53 17.63 -7.13
N ASN A 125 -11.19 17.41 -5.98
CA ASN A 125 -10.50 17.27 -4.70
C ASN A 125 -9.49 16.13 -4.74
N LEU A 126 -9.91 14.94 -5.20
CA LEU A 126 -9.01 13.78 -5.31
C LEU A 126 -7.84 14.05 -6.26
N ALA A 127 -8.07 14.73 -7.38
CA ALA A 127 -7.01 15.10 -8.31
C ALA A 127 -5.99 16.05 -7.66
N LEU A 128 -6.45 17.09 -6.94
CA LEU A 128 -5.59 18.05 -6.26
C LEU A 128 -4.79 17.41 -5.11
N GLN A 129 -5.41 16.50 -4.33
CA GLN A 129 -4.70 15.71 -3.32
C GLN A 129 -3.62 14.81 -3.96
N ASN A 130 -3.96 14.15 -5.07
CA ASN A 130 -3.00 13.30 -5.79
C ASN A 130 -1.81 14.10 -6.33
N ILE A 131 -2.03 15.31 -6.86
CA ILE A 131 -0.93 16.18 -7.31
C ILE A 131 -0.06 16.59 -6.13
N GLN A 132 -0.63 16.98 -4.99
CA GLN A 132 0.16 17.27 -3.79
C GLN A 132 1.01 16.05 -3.38
N ALA A 133 0.44 14.84 -3.38
CA ALA A 133 1.16 13.63 -3.00
C ALA A 133 2.29 13.27 -3.98
N ARG A 134 2.06 13.40 -5.29
CA ARG A 134 3.07 13.12 -6.32
C ARG A 134 4.17 14.17 -6.40
N SER A 135 3.85 15.44 -6.16
CA SER A 135 4.85 16.51 -6.11
C SER A 135 5.88 16.25 -5.00
N ARG A 136 5.45 15.70 -3.86
CA ARG A 136 6.37 15.29 -2.79
C ARG A 136 7.32 14.19 -3.23
N MET A 137 6.83 13.20 -4.00
CA MET A 137 7.68 12.15 -4.56
C MET A 137 8.72 12.73 -5.53
N VAL A 138 8.29 13.59 -6.46
CA VAL A 138 9.20 14.27 -7.40
C VAL A 138 10.30 15.02 -6.64
N MET A 139 9.93 15.80 -5.62
CA MET A 139 10.92 16.50 -4.80
C MET A 139 11.82 15.57 -3.99
N ALA A 140 11.28 14.47 -3.46
CA ALA A 140 12.08 13.52 -2.69
C ALA A 140 13.21 12.92 -3.53
N TYR A 141 12.94 12.51 -4.78
CA TYR A 141 13.97 12.01 -5.68
C TYR A 141 14.91 13.12 -6.19
N PHE A 142 14.39 14.31 -6.46
CA PHE A 142 15.23 15.45 -6.85
C PHE A 142 16.23 15.81 -5.74
N MET A 143 15.76 15.85 -4.50
CA MET A 143 16.60 16.05 -3.33
C MET A 143 17.55 14.87 -3.08
N ALA A 144 17.11 13.63 -3.29
CA ALA A 144 18.01 12.48 -3.14
C ALA A 144 19.22 12.55 -4.07
N GLN A 145 19.04 13.08 -5.28
CA GLN A 145 20.11 13.27 -6.25
C GLN A 145 20.96 14.52 -5.99
N LEU A 146 20.36 15.60 -5.49
CA LEU A 146 21.03 16.91 -5.41
C LEU A 146 21.45 17.35 -4.02
N MET A 147 20.87 16.83 -2.93
CA MET A 147 21.28 17.21 -1.57
C MET A 147 22.77 16.92 -1.30
N PRO A 148 23.34 15.78 -1.74
CA PRO A 148 24.77 15.55 -1.63
C PRO A 148 25.64 16.53 -2.41
N TRP A 149 25.13 17.07 -3.51
CA TRP A 149 25.81 18.12 -4.28
C TRP A 149 25.64 19.50 -3.62
N ALA A 150 24.44 19.83 -3.15
CA ALA A 150 24.11 21.12 -2.57
C ALA A 150 24.74 21.35 -1.19
N THR A 151 25.15 20.26 -0.52
CA THR A 151 25.87 20.30 0.76
C THR A 151 27.29 19.76 0.62
N ASP A 152 27.81 19.71 -0.61
CA ASP A 152 29.20 19.33 -0.87
C ASP A 152 30.14 20.35 -0.22
N GLY A 153 31.11 19.86 0.54
CA GLY A 153 32.03 20.67 1.36
C GLY A 153 31.59 20.90 2.81
N ASP A 154 30.33 20.62 3.18
CA ASP A 154 29.92 20.64 4.59
C ASP A 154 30.30 19.34 5.33
N GLU A 155 30.30 19.39 6.66
CA GLU A 155 30.47 18.20 7.50
C GLU A 155 29.27 17.21 7.45
N THR A 156 28.21 17.59 6.72
CA THR A 156 26.92 16.90 6.72
C THR A 156 26.91 15.72 5.76
N THR A 157 26.63 15.91 4.48
CA THR A 157 26.57 14.80 3.52
C THR A 157 27.86 14.70 2.70
N ALA A 158 28.18 13.50 2.26
CA ALA A 158 29.27 13.28 1.32
C ALA A 158 28.70 13.09 -0.07
N GLY A 159 29.37 13.63 -1.10
CA GLY A 159 28.88 13.64 -2.47
C GLY A 159 28.38 12.29 -2.99
N GLY A 160 27.59 12.27 -4.07
CA GLY A 160 26.92 11.07 -4.58
C GLY A 160 25.41 11.24 -4.61
N SER A 161 24.65 10.17 -4.35
CA SER A 161 23.19 10.19 -4.28
C SER A 161 22.69 9.46 -3.03
N LEU A 162 21.51 9.87 -2.55
CA LEU A 162 20.81 9.24 -1.44
C LEU A 162 19.84 8.18 -1.94
N LEU A 163 19.47 7.25 -1.05
CA LEU A 163 18.34 6.35 -1.25
C LEU A 163 17.08 6.99 -0.66
N VAL A 164 15.99 7.03 -1.42
CA VAL A 164 14.69 7.47 -0.95
C VAL A 164 14.05 6.36 -0.11
N LEU A 165 13.66 6.70 1.13
CA LEU A 165 12.98 5.78 2.03
C LEU A 165 11.47 6.05 2.03
N GLY A 166 10.69 4.99 1.78
CA GLY A 166 9.23 4.99 1.88
C GLY A 166 8.77 4.73 3.32
N SER A 167 7.55 5.13 3.62
CA SER A 167 6.94 4.99 4.95
C SER A 167 5.52 4.42 4.92
N ALA A 168 5.13 3.77 3.82
CA ALA A 168 3.83 3.13 3.72
C ALA A 168 3.82 1.84 4.55
N ASN A 169 2.77 1.61 5.35
CA ASN A 169 2.64 0.41 6.17
C ASN A 169 1.80 -0.69 5.49
N VAL A 170 1.80 -1.88 6.07
CA VAL A 170 1.14 -3.07 5.47
C VAL A 170 -0.38 -2.93 5.40
N ASP A 171 -1.01 -2.18 6.32
CA ASP A 171 -2.46 -2.06 6.40
C ASP A 171 -2.99 -1.14 5.30
N GLU A 172 -2.34 0.03 5.12
CA GLU A 172 -2.58 0.95 4.01
C GLU A 172 -2.34 0.26 2.65
N ALA A 173 -1.27 -0.53 2.56
CA ALA A 173 -0.94 -1.34 1.38
C ALA A 173 -2.05 -2.34 1.04
N LEU A 174 -2.58 -3.00 2.07
CA LEU A 174 -3.57 -4.04 1.95
C LEU A 174 -4.90 -3.48 1.44
N ARG A 175 -5.28 -2.32 1.96
CA ARG A 175 -6.48 -1.56 1.60
C ARG A 175 -6.34 -0.78 0.29
N GLY A 176 -5.11 -0.45 -0.10
CA GLY A 176 -4.80 0.42 -1.22
C GLY A 176 -5.05 1.90 -0.94
N TYR A 177 -4.94 2.29 0.34
CA TYR A 177 -5.18 3.64 0.84
C TYR A 177 -3.90 4.47 0.76
N TYR A 178 -3.51 4.79 -0.47
CA TYR A 178 -2.36 5.63 -0.81
C TYR A 178 -2.49 6.09 -2.28
N THR A 179 -1.76 7.14 -2.65
CA THR A 179 -1.76 7.64 -4.02
C THR A 179 -0.75 6.85 -4.85
N LYS A 180 -1.16 6.36 -6.02
CA LYS A 180 -0.22 5.66 -6.91
C LYS A 180 0.87 6.65 -7.37
N TYR A 181 2.13 6.29 -7.13
CA TYR A 181 3.34 7.09 -7.39
C TYR A 181 3.48 8.35 -6.52
N ASP A 182 2.97 8.34 -5.29
CA ASP A 182 3.39 9.30 -4.25
C ASP A 182 4.65 8.79 -3.51
N CYS A 183 4.96 9.36 -2.34
CA CYS A 183 6.09 8.94 -1.51
C CYS A 183 6.01 7.50 -0.99
N SER A 184 4.92 6.76 -1.28
CA SER A 184 4.88 5.31 -1.11
C SER A 184 5.70 4.55 -2.16
N ALA A 185 6.06 5.19 -3.28
CA ALA A 185 7.00 4.67 -4.27
C ALA A 185 8.41 5.19 -3.98
N ALA A 186 9.22 4.36 -3.32
CA ALA A 186 10.56 4.71 -2.86
C ALA A 186 11.59 3.66 -3.28
N ASP A 187 12.89 3.92 -3.06
CA ASP A 187 13.93 2.93 -3.34
C ASP A 187 13.86 1.76 -2.38
N LEU A 188 13.54 2.02 -1.10
CA LEU A 188 13.39 1.03 -0.03
C LEU A 188 12.24 1.42 0.90
N ASN A 189 11.51 0.43 1.43
CA ASN A 189 10.49 0.66 2.45
C ASN A 189 10.72 -0.23 3.69
N PRO A 190 11.38 0.29 4.75
CA PRO A 190 11.73 -0.51 5.93
C PRO A 190 10.51 -0.93 6.77
N ILE A 191 9.37 -0.25 6.63
CA ILE A 191 8.16 -0.50 7.42
C ILE A 191 6.99 -1.09 6.61
N GLY A 192 7.20 -1.40 5.33
CA GLY A 192 6.17 -1.91 4.42
C GLY A 192 5.52 -3.23 4.85
N GLY A 193 6.21 -4.00 5.70
CA GLY A 193 5.69 -5.25 6.27
C GLY A 193 5.09 -5.11 7.68
N VAL A 194 5.14 -3.94 8.30
CA VAL A 194 4.73 -3.72 9.70
C VAL A 194 3.32 -3.12 9.73
N ASN A 195 2.48 -3.61 10.65
CA ASN A 195 1.13 -3.05 10.84
C ASN A 195 1.16 -1.77 11.70
N LYS A 196 0.10 -0.98 11.63
CA LYS A 196 0.00 0.32 12.30
C LYS A 196 0.10 0.20 13.82
N ARG A 197 -0.44 -0.88 14.40
CA ARG A 197 -0.42 -1.15 15.84
C ARG A 197 1.01 -1.36 16.35
N ASP A 198 1.76 -2.20 15.67
CA ASP A 198 3.16 -2.51 15.99
C ASP A 198 4.06 -1.28 15.76
N LEU A 199 3.75 -0.47 14.74
CA LEU A 199 4.44 0.81 14.54
C LEU A 199 4.22 1.77 15.71
N LYS A 200 2.98 1.92 16.19
CA LYS A 200 2.68 2.77 17.36
C LYS A 200 3.41 2.26 18.61
N ALA A 201 3.32 0.96 18.89
CA ALA A 201 4.03 0.34 20.01
C ALA A 201 5.55 0.51 19.91
N PHE A 202 6.12 0.42 18.69
CA PHE A 202 7.53 0.66 18.45
C PHE A 202 7.94 2.10 18.72
N LEU A 203 7.13 3.09 18.32
CA LEU A 203 7.40 4.51 18.58
C LEU A 203 7.40 4.81 20.09
N GLU A 204 6.43 4.28 20.83
CA GLU A 204 6.36 4.41 22.29
C GLU A 204 7.58 3.76 22.98
N TRP A 205 7.93 2.54 22.57
CA TRP A 205 9.11 1.85 23.06
C TRP A 205 10.39 2.61 22.74
N ALA A 206 10.56 3.08 21.50
CA ALA A 206 11.76 3.81 21.08
C ALA A 206 11.86 5.18 21.78
N GLY A 207 10.73 5.83 22.05
CA GLY A 207 10.69 7.06 22.83
C GLY A 207 11.26 6.88 24.24
N ARG A 208 10.89 5.77 24.91
CA ARG A 208 11.37 5.46 26.28
C ARG A 208 12.78 4.87 26.28
N GLU A 209 13.01 3.81 25.52
CA GLU A 209 14.23 2.99 25.62
C GLU A 209 15.40 3.55 24.82
N ARG A 210 15.15 4.38 23.79
CA ARG A 210 16.20 4.96 22.94
C ARG A 210 16.41 6.45 23.16
N GLY A 211 15.70 7.06 24.12
CA GLY A 211 15.86 8.46 24.50
C GLY A 211 15.37 9.46 23.45
N ILE A 212 14.45 9.06 22.56
CA ILE A 212 13.90 9.92 21.49
C ILE A 212 12.48 10.34 21.87
N GLY A 213 12.36 11.15 22.92
CA GLY A 213 11.08 11.43 23.59
C GLY A 213 9.97 11.98 22.70
N VAL A 214 10.31 12.67 21.59
CA VAL A 214 9.30 13.18 20.64
C VAL A 214 8.50 12.05 19.96
N LEU A 215 9.02 10.82 19.90
CA LEU A 215 8.30 9.69 19.30
C LEU A 215 7.00 9.35 20.03
N ALA A 216 6.93 9.56 21.35
CA ALA A 216 5.68 9.40 22.10
C ALA A 216 4.62 10.42 21.64
N ARG A 217 5.03 11.68 21.45
CA ARG A 217 4.14 12.73 20.91
C ARG A 217 3.66 12.43 19.49
N VAL A 218 4.48 11.75 18.68
CA VAL A 218 4.10 11.30 17.34
C VAL A 218 3.11 10.13 17.41
N ALA A 219 3.30 9.19 18.34
CA ALA A 219 2.41 8.06 18.56
C ALA A 219 1.02 8.46 19.09
N ASP A 220 0.95 9.54 19.88
CA ASP A 220 -0.29 10.08 20.43
C ASP A 220 -1.06 11.00 19.48
N ALA A 221 -0.39 11.50 18.43
CA ALA A 221 -1.02 12.38 17.46
C ALA A 221 -2.11 11.61 16.67
N PRO A 222 -3.31 12.20 16.48
CA PRO A 222 -4.36 11.54 15.71
C PRO A 222 -3.92 11.34 14.25
N PRO A 223 -4.10 10.14 13.66
CA PRO A 223 -3.74 9.87 12.28
C PRO A 223 -4.69 10.60 11.33
N SER A 224 -4.17 11.62 10.65
CA SER A 224 -4.91 12.45 9.71
C SER A 224 -4.04 12.90 8.55
N ALA A 225 -4.60 12.90 7.36
CA ALA A 225 -3.98 13.50 6.18
C ALA A 225 -4.36 15.00 6.09
N GLU A 226 -3.41 15.88 6.38
CA GLU A 226 -3.53 17.35 6.22
C GLU A 226 -3.46 17.76 4.73
N LEU A 227 -4.31 17.17 3.88
CA LEU A 227 -4.35 17.41 2.43
C LEU A 227 -5.59 18.20 1.98
N THR A 228 -6.52 18.46 2.89
CA THR A 228 -7.74 19.23 2.66
C THR A 228 -7.89 20.32 3.72
N GLY A 229 -8.36 21.51 3.32
CA GLY A 229 -8.62 22.63 4.25
C GLY A 229 -9.93 22.50 5.02
N ALA A 230 -10.43 21.28 5.22
CA ALA A 230 -11.64 21.07 6.00
C ALA A 230 -11.35 21.27 7.49
N GLU A 231 -12.17 22.10 8.14
CA GLU A 231 -12.22 22.19 9.60
C GLU A 231 -12.53 20.81 10.17
N GLY A 232 -11.52 20.15 10.73
CA GLY A 232 -11.56 18.76 11.13
C GLY A 232 -10.63 17.91 10.27
N ALA A 233 -9.48 17.57 10.85
CA ALA A 233 -8.60 16.52 10.38
C ALA A 233 -9.42 15.27 9.99
N GLN A 234 -9.46 14.92 8.70
CA GLN A 234 -10.14 13.72 8.23
C GLN A 234 -9.36 12.51 8.74
N LEU A 235 -9.95 11.75 9.67
CA LEU A 235 -9.31 10.58 10.25
C LEU A 235 -9.21 9.46 9.21
N ASP A 236 -8.04 8.84 9.11
CA ASP A 236 -7.77 7.81 8.10
C ASP A 236 -8.76 6.63 8.19
N GLU A 237 -9.13 6.22 9.41
CA GLU A 237 -10.05 5.09 9.63
C GLU A 237 -11.48 5.38 9.15
N GLU A 238 -11.92 6.64 9.26
CA GLU A 238 -13.22 7.09 8.77
C GLU A 238 -13.25 7.08 7.24
N ASP A 239 -12.19 7.56 6.59
CA ASP A 239 -12.09 7.58 5.13
C ASP A 239 -11.90 6.18 4.53
N MET A 240 -11.15 5.31 5.22
CA MET A 240 -11.03 3.91 4.83
C MET A 240 -12.33 3.13 5.06
N GLY A 241 -13.14 3.56 6.01
CA GLY A 241 -14.32 2.87 6.50
C GLY A 241 -13.98 1.57 7.22
N MET A 242 -12.81 1.49 7.85
CA MET A 242 -12.29 0.34 8.61
C MET A 242 -11.24 0.84 9.60
N SER A 243 -11.25 0.30 10.82
CA SER A 243 -10.16 0.53 11.76
C SER A 243 -8.93 -0.29 11.39
N TYR A 244 -7.76 0.11 11.90
CA TYR A 244 -6.52 -0.64 11.71
C TYR A 244 -6.61 -2.05 12.31
N ASP A 245 -7.35 -2.23 13.41
CA ASP A 245 -7.58 -3.54 14.03
C ASP A 245 -8.45 -4.46 13.17
N GLU A 246 -9.50 -3.91 12.55
CA GLU A 246 -10.32 -4.64 11.59
C GLU A 246 -9.49 -5.04 10.36
N LEU A 247 -8.69 -4.11 9.81
CA LEU A 247 -7.81 -4.35 8.65
C LEU A 247 -6.78 -5.44 8.95
N ALA A 248 -6.16 -5.43 10.12
CA ALA A 248 -5.20 -6.44 10.54
C ALA A 248 -5.85 -7.83 10.60
N ALA A 249 -7.04 -7.96 11.21
CA ALA A 249 -7.77 -9.22 11.30
C ALA A 249 -8.20 -9.75 9.92
N LEU A 250 -8.71 -8.87 9.06
CA LEU A 250 -9.08 -9.19 7.67
C LEU A 250 -7.86 -9.63 6.85
N GLY A 251 -6.74 -8.92 6.99
CA GLY A 251 -5.46 -9.24 6.36
C GLY A 251 -4.87 -10.58 6.81
N TYR A 252 -4.94 -10.85 8.11
CA TYR A 252 -4.52 -12.12 8.70
C TYR A 252 -5.31 -13.29 8.11
N CYS A 253 -6.65 -13.20 8.11
CA CYS A 253 -7.52 -14.23 7.54
C CYS A 253 -7.17 -14.48 6.06
N ARG A 254 -7.01 -13.41 5.27
CA ARG A 254 -6.72 -13.52 3.83
C ARG A 254 -5.35 -14.17 3.54
N LYS A 255 -4.29 -13.75 4.23
CA LYS A 255 -2.90 -14.12 3.87
C LYS A 255 -2.37 -15.30 4.68
N VAL A 256 -2.52 -15.27 6.01
CA VAL A 256 -1.98 -16.30 6.90
C VAL A 256 -2.88 -17.52 6.88
N GLU A 257 -4.18 -17.33 7.05
CA GLU A 257 -5.14 -18.42 7.09
C GLU A 257 -5.73 -18.79 5.72
N ARG A 258 -5.26 -18.11 4.66
CA ARG A 258 -5.64 -18.37 3.26
C ARG A 258 -7.16 -18.39 3.01
N CYS A 259 -7.90 -17.62 3.80
CA CYS A 259 -9.33 -17.53 3.68
C CYS A 259 -9.70 -16.68 2.44
N GLY A 260 -10.70 -17.14 1.68
CA GLY A 260 -11.47 -16.31 0.77
C GLY A 260 -12.63 -15.62 1.49
N PRO A 261 -13.48 -14.84 0.79
CA PRO A 261 -14.52 -14.01 1.41
C PRO A 261 -15.45 -14.76 2.36
N LEU A 262 -16.00 -15.90 1.95
CA LEU A 262 -16.93 -16.68 2.78
C LEU A 262 -16.24 -17.21 4.06
N SER A 263 -15.07 -17.82 3.92
CA SER A 263 -14.30 -18.31 5.07
C SER A 263 -13.84 -17.20 6.01
N THR A 264 -13.52 -16.01 5.47
CA THR A 264 -13.21 -14.83 6.28
C THR A 264 -14.43 -14.39 7.08
N PHE A 265 -15.61 -14.32 6.46
CA PHE A 265 -16.86 -13.98 7.13
C PHE A 265 -17.17 -14.94 8.28
N LEU A 266 -17.18 -16.26 8.02
CA LEU A 266 -17.52 -17.25 9.04
C LEU A 266 -16.59 -17.15 10.27
N LYS A 267 -15.28 -16.96 10.03
CA LYS A 267 -14.31 -16.81 11.12
C LYS A 267 -14.44 -15.50 11.87
N LEU A 268 -14.57 -14.39 11.16
CA LEU A 268 -14.63 -13.07 11.80
C LEU A 268 -15.95 -12.85 12.52
N ARG A 269 -17.04 -13.45 12.05
CA ARG A 269 -18.31 -13.47 12.78
C ARG A 269 -18.11 -14.04 14.18
N ASP A 270 -17.44 -15.18 14.29
CA ASP A 270 -17.22 -15.83 15.58
C ASP A 270 -16.15 -15.07 16.42
N ARG A 271 -15.09 -14.54 15.79
CA ARG A 271 -14.00 -13.82 16.49
C ARG A 271 -14.37 -12.41 16.97
N TRP A 272 -15.28 -11.74 16.28
CA TRP A 272 -15.77 -10.41 16.64
C TRP A 272 -17.06 -10.46 17.46
N ALA A 273 -17.52 -11.67 17.84
CA ALA A 273 -18.67 -11.86 18.73
C ALA A 273 -18.32 -11.58 20.22
N ASP A 274 -17.38 -10.68 20.48
CA ASP A 274 -16.92 -10.27 21.81
C ASP A 274 -17.53 -8.94 22.28
N GLY A 275 -18.55 -8.46 21.57
CA GLY A 275 -19.24 -7.21 21.88
C GLY A 275 -18.53 -5.94 21.42
N ARG A 276 -17.45 -6.06 20.62
CA ARG A 276 -16.78 -4.90 20.02
C ARG A 276 -17.70 -4.14 19.06
N ALA A 277 -17.54 -2.83 18.99
CA ALA A 277 -18.14 -2.02 17.94
C ALA A 277 -17.36 -2.19 16.62
N LEU A 278 -18.08 -2.37 15.51
CA LEU A 278 -17.51 -2.37 14.17
C LEU A 278 -17.67 -0.98 13.55
N THR A 279 -16.67 -0.55 12.78
CA THR A 279 -16.76 0.75 12.12
C THR A 279 -17.89 0.76 11.08
N PRO A 280 -18.50 1.91 10.74
CA PRO A 280 -19.50 1.97 9.68
C PRO A 280 -18.91 1.68 8.28
N SER A 281 -19.73 1.20 7.34
CA SER A 281 -19.29 1.04 5.94
C SER A 281 -19.38 2.37 5.19
N ILE A 282 -18.35 2.67 4.38
CA ILE A 282 -18.38 3.81 3.44
C ILE A 282 -19.10 3.47 2.11
N ARG A 283 -19.35 2.18 1.85
CA ARG A 283 -20.02 1.69 0.62
C ARG A 283 -21.50 1.39 0.81
N ALA A 284 -21.92 1.05 2.01
CA ALA A 284 -23.29 0.72 2.37
C ALA A 284 -23.78 1.68 3.48
N ARG A 285 -24.45 2.76 3.08
CA ARG A 285 -24.93 3.84 3.96
C ARG A 285 -26.43 4.08 3.80
N GLY A 286 -27.04 4.81 4.76
CA GLY A 286 -28.47 5.13 4.74
C GLY A 286 -29.33 3.87 4.78
N ALA A 287 -30.33 3.77 3.90
CA ALA A 287 -31.22 2.61 3.81
C ALA A 287 -30.50 1.29 3.46
N ALA A 288 -29.28 1.35 2.92
CA ALA A 288 -28.47 0.17 2.61
C ALA A 288 -27.48 -0.20 3.74
N ALA A 289 -27.48 0.52 4.86
CA ALA A 289 -26.56 0.24 5.96
C ALA A 289 -26.90 -1.10 6.63
N PRO A 290 -25.88 -1.92 6.98
CA PRO A 290 -26.10 -3.17 7.69
C PRO A 290 -26.70 -2.91 9.08
N VAL A 291 -27.72 -3.67 9.46
CA VAL A 291 -28.45 -3.48 10.73
C VAL A 291 -27.99 -4.49 11.77
N THR A 292 -27.99 -5.77 11.42
CA THR A 292 -27.58 -6.85 12.32
C THR A 292 -26.07 -6.99 12.39
N PHE A 293 -25.56 -7.59 13.47
CA PHE A 293 -24.12 -7.88 13.63
C PHE A 293 -23.58 -8.71 12.46
N ASP A 294 -24.27 -9.77 12.06
CA ASP A 294 -23.87 -10.62 10.93
C ASP A 294 -23.81 -9.83 9.61
N GLU A 295 -24.77 -8.93 9.37
CA GLU A 295 -24.73 -8.04 8.21
C GLU A 295 -23.54 -7.07 8.26
N GLN A 296 -23.21 -6.54 9.45
CA GLN A 296 -22.07 -5.65 9.63
C GLN A 296 -20.76 -6.38 9.32
N VAL A 297 -20.55 -7.58 9.87
CA VAL A 297 -19.38 -8.41 9.58
C VAL A 297 -19.33 -8.76 8.09
N ALA A 298 -20.44 -9.20 7.50
CA ALA A 298 -20.52 -9.52 6.08
C ALA A 298 -20.18 -8.31 5.20
N GLN A 299 -20.67 -7.12 5.55
CA GLN A 299 -20.40 -5.89 4.81
C GLN A 299 -18.93 -5.48 4.92
N LYS A 300 -18.30 -5.63 6.10
CA LYS A 300 -16.85 -5.39 6.29
C LYS A 300 -16.01 -6.29 5.39
N VAL A 301 -16.34 -7.58 5.35
CA VAL A 301 -15.64 -8.53 4.48
C VAL A 301 -15.82 -8.15 3.00
N LYS A 302 -17.05 -7.80 2.57
CA LYS A 302 -17.30 -7.36 1.20
C LYS A 302 -16.50 -6.11 0.84
N ASP A 303 -16.44 -5.12 1.72
CA ASP A 303 -15.69 -3.89 1.50
C ASP A 303 -14.19 -4.16 1.42
N PHE A 304 -13.67 -5.01 2.29
CA PHE A 304 -12.26 -5.38 2.31
C PHE A 304 -11.83 -6.01 1.00
N TYR A 305 -12.52 -7.05 0.56
CA TYR A 305 -12.18 -7.75 -0.69
C TYR A 305 -12.42 -6.87 -1.93
N PHE A 306 -13.43 -6.01 -1.91
CA PHE A 306 -13.66 -5.04 -2.99
C PHE A 306 -12.48 -4.07 -3.12
N TYR A 307 -12.11 -3.38 -2.04
CA TYR A 307 -11.02 -2.41 -2.07
C TYR A 307 -9.67 -3.05 -2.32
N HIS A 308 -9.44 -4.23 -1.74
CA HIS A 308 -8.28 -5.04 -2.03
C HIS A 308 -8.13 -5.35 -3.53
N ALA A 309 -9.23 -5.74 -4.18
CA ALA A 309 -9.23 -6.08 -5.60
C ALA A 309 -9.03 -4.86 -6.49
N ILE A 310 -9.81 -3.79 -6.30
CA ILE A 310 -9.73 -2.62 -7.19
C ILE A 310 -8.40 -1.88 -7.06
N ASN A 311 -7.78 -1.88 -5.88
CA ASN A 311 -6.51 -1.20 -5.63
C ASN A 311 -5.29 -2.11 -5.79
N ARG A 312 -5.47 -3.37 -6.19
CA ARG A 312 -4.35 -4.32 -6.30
C ARG A 312 -3.25 -3.81 -7.23
N HIS A 313 -3.64 -3.16 -8.32
CA HIS A 313 -2.76 -2.53 -9.32
C HIS A 313 -1.82 -1.45 -8.76
N LYS A 314 -2.05 -0.96 -7.53
CA LYS A 314 -1.15 0.00 -6.87
C LYS A 314 0.06 -0.68 -6.25
N ARG A 315 -0.02 -1.97 -5.93
CA ARG A 315 1.07 -2.74 -5.28
C ARG A 315 2.09 -3.29 -6.26
N ALA A 316 1.70 -3.51 -7.52
CA ALA A 316 2.61 -3.90 -8.59
C ALA A 316 3.51 -2.75 -9.08
N ALA A 317 3.41 -1.56 -8.48
CA ALA A 317 4.31 -0.45 -8.80
C ALA A 317 5.68 -0.71 -8.15
N PRO A 318 6.80 -0.61 -8.90
CA PRO A 318 8.15 -0.75 -8.35
C PRO A 318 8.35 0.20 -7.17
N GLY A 319 8.96 -0.28 -6.08
CA GLY A 319 9.35 0.54 -4.94
C GLY A 319 8.39 0.56 -3.73
N TYR A 320 7.22 -0.09 -3.81
CA TYR A 320 6.30 -0.17 -2.67
C TYR A 320 6.76 -1.21 -1.61
N LEU A 321 7.50 -2.23 -2.05
CA LEU A 321 7.94 -3.39 -1.24
C LEU A 321 9.43 -3.73 -1.44
N SER A 322 10.24 -2.78 -1.91
CA SER A 322 11.68 -3.00 -2.09
C SER A 322 12.37 -3.31 -0.76
N ALA A 323 12.75 -4.57 -0.65
CA ALA A 323 13.58 -5.20 0.38
C ALA A 323 13.18 -4.90 1.83
N VAL A 324 12.08 -5.51 2.30
CA VAL A 324 12.01 -5.90 3.71
C VAL A 324 13.10 -6.96 3.92
N SER A 325 14.30 -6.54 4.34
CA SER A 325 15.28 -7.47 4.91
C SER A 325 14.55 -8.29 5.96
N ARG A 326 14.71 -9.62 5.91
CA ARG A 326 14.16 -10.60 6.86
C ARG A 326 14.56 -10.23 8.30
N LEU A 327 13.88 -9.27 8.91
CA LEU A 327 13.95 -9.03 10.32
C LEU A 327 13.17 -10.19 10.95
N HIS A 328 13.91 -11.15 11.50
CA HIS A 328 13.42 -12.22 12.37
C HIS A 328 12.83 -11.61 13.65
N LEU A 329 11.76 -10.81 13.54
CA LEU A 329 10.80 -10.71 14.62
C LEU A 329 9.93 -11.97 14.50
N GLY A 330 9.92 -12.81 15.54
CA GLY A 330 9.18 -14.07 15.62
C GLY A 330 7.65 -13.95 15.52
N CYS A 331 7.14 -12.90 14.87
CA CYS A 331 5.74 -12.69 14.57
C CYS A 331 5.45 -13.27 13.18
N LEU A 332 4.78 -14.43 13.13
CA LEU A 332 4.34 -15.15 11.92
C LEU A 332 3.47 -14.32 10.94
N TYR A 333 3.15 -13.07 11.27
CA TYR A 333 2.47 -12.10 10.41
C TYR A 333 3.38 -11.50 9.31
N LEU A 334 4.71 -11.52 9.51
CA LEU A 334 5.67 -10.69 8.78
C LEU A 334 6.18 -11.26 7.43
N GLN A 335 5.55 -12.30 6.89
CA GLN A 335 5.85 -12.75 5.51
C GLN A 335 5.11 -11.86 4.51
N ALA A 336 5.84 -10.83 4.06
CA ALA A 336 5.38 -9.76 3.18
C ALA A 336 4.46 -10.22 2.04
N GLN A 337 3.51 -9.37 1.67
CA GLN A 337 2.58 -9.62 0.55
C GLN A 337 3.18 -9.24 -0.81
N ASP A 338 4.48 -9.53 -0.94
CA ASP A 338 5.31 -9.22 -2.09
C ASP A 338 4.83 -9.98 -3.34
N ASP A 339 4.65 -9.24 -4.43
CA ASP A 339 4.37 -9.84 -5.75
C ASP A 339 5.67 -10.33 -6.40
N ASP A 340 6.81 -9.74 -6.06
CA ASP A 340 8.11 -10.03 -6.68
C ASP A 340 8.83 -11.20 -5.98
N ALA A 341 8.80 -11.30 -4.65
CA ALA A 341 9.51 -12.35 -3.90
C ALA A 341 8.67 -13.58 -3.51
N HIS A 342 7.33 -13.53 -3.56
CA HIS A 342 6.44 -14.65 -3.18
C HIS A 342 5.68 -15.26 -4.37
N ALA A 343 6.38 -15.48 -5.49
CA ALA A 343 5.90 -16.09 -6.74
C ALA A 343 5.48 -17.58 -6.64
N VAL A 344 5.02 -18.07 -5.48
CA VAL A 344 4.46 -19.43 -5.33
C VAL A 344 2.97 -19.48 -5.71
N LEU A 345 2.31 -18.33 -5.86
CA LEU A 345 0.96 -18.23 -6.44
C LEU A 345 0.88 -17.00 -7.34
N PRO A 346 1.00 -17.13 -8.67
CA PRO A 346 0.65 -16.03 -9.57
C PRO A 346 -0.81 -15.64 -9.31
N ARG A 347 -1.07 -14.38 -8.94
CA ARG A 347 -2.41 -13.85 -8.71
C ARG A 347 -2.73 -12.83 -9.80
N GLY A 348 -3.94 -12.90 -10.35
CA GLY A 348 -4.34 -12.00 -11.44
C GLY A 348 -4.30 -10.52 -11.02
N GLU A 349 -3.68 -9.69 -11.84
CA GLU A 349 -3.59 -8.23 -11.66
C GLU A 349 -4.93 -7.53 -11.96
N LEU A 350 -5.74 -8.14 -12.82
CA LEU A 350 -7.11 -7.74 -13.14
C LEU A 350 -8.09 -8.72 -12.48
N LEU A 351 -8.51 -8.39 -11.25
CA LEU A 351 -9.58 -9.14 -10.59
C LEU A 351 -10.94 -8.60 -11.03
N ALA A 352 -11.89 -9.50 -11.27
CA ALA A 352 -13.26 -9.12 -11.62
C ALA A 352 -13.84 -8.15 -10.57
N ARG A 353 -14.18 -6.93 -10.99
CA ARG A 353 -14.70 -5.83 -10.14
C ARG A 353 -15.97 -6.19 -9.37
N ARG A 354 -16.71 -7.19 -9.88
CA ARG A 354 -17.82 -7.84 -9.20
C ARG A 354 -17.45 -9.31 -9.05
N GLN A 355 -17.03 -9.72 -7.86
CA GLN A 355 -17.37 -11.07 -7.42
C GLN A 355 -18.80 -10.96 -6.88
N PRO A 356 -19.84 -11.41 -7.59
CA PRO A 356 -21.17 -11.47 -7.01
C PRO A 356 -21.15 -12.55 -5.92
N LEU A 357 -20.74 -12.19 -4.71
CA LEU A 357 -21.16 -12.94 -3.53
C LEU A 357 -22.65 -12.69 -3.35
N ARG A 358 -23.47 -13.49 -4.04
CA ARG A 358 -24.82 -13.78 -3.55
C ARG A 358 -24.66 -14.65 -2.31
N LEU A 359 -24.42 -14.02 -1.16
CA LEU A 359 -24.89 -14.56 0.10
C LEU A 359 -26.41 -14.40 0.05
N ALA A 360 -27.10 -15.31 -0.64
CA ALA A 360 -28.54 -15.40 -0.54
C ALA A 360 -28.89 -15.76 0.92
N PRO A 361 -29.98 -15.21 1.50
CA PRO A 361 -30.43 -15.64 2.82
C PRO A 361 -30.72 -17.14 2.76
N LEU A 362 -30.02 -17.93 3.56
CA LEU A 362 -30.39 -19.32 3.78
C LEU A 362 -31.73 -19.31 4.56
N PRO A 363 -32.76 -20.04 4.10
CA PRO A 363 -34.01 -20.15 4.85
C PRO A 363 -33.73 -20.81 6.22
N ALA A 364 -34.44 -20.33 7.24
CA ALA A 364 -34.26 -20.61 8.66
C ALA A 364 -34.56 -22.07 9.11
N GLU A 365 -34.51 -23.05 8.21
CA GLU A 365 -34.85 -24.44 8.51
C GLU A 365 -33.77 -25.41 8.03
N CYS A 366 -32.62 -25.38 8.70
CA CYS A 366 -31.74 -26.54 8.76
C CYS A 366 -31.49 -26.86 10.23
N ALA A 367 -32.49 -27.51 10.83
CA ALA A 367 -32.38 -28.09 12.16
C ALA A 367 -31.24 -29.11 12.19
N VAL A 368 -30.19 -28.81 12.95
CA VAL A 368 -29.11 -29.74 13.26
C VAL A 368 -29.66 -30.83 14.19
N ARG A 369 -30.09 -31.97 13.63
CA ARG A 369 -30.28 -33.19 14.44
C ARG A 369 -28.90 -33.77 14.77
N ARG A 370 -28.50 -33.67 16.03
CA ARG A 370 -27.38 -34.43 16.60
C ARG A 370 -27.69 -35.93 16.51
N ALA A 371 -26.91 -36.68 15.73
CA ALA A 371 -26.88 -38.13 15.84
C ALA A 371 -25.91 -38.51 16.97
N VAL A 372 -26.47 -39.00 18.07
CA VAL A 372 -25.74 -39.64 19.17
C VAL A 372 -25.26 -41.01 18.69
N GLN A 373 -23.95 -41.25 18.72
CA GLN A 373 -23.37 -42.58 18.51
C GLN A 373 -23.65 -43.45 19.74
N GLY A 374 -24.44 -44.50 19.56
CA GLY A 374 -24.56 -45.64 20.47
C GLY A 374 -23.93 -46.88 19.82
N ASP A 375 -22.96 -47.46 20.52
CA ASP A 375 -22.08 -48.54 20.07
C ASP A 375 -22.74 -49.93 20.18
N ARG A 376 -22.35 -50.82 19.26
CA ARG A 376 -22.22 -52.30 19.37
C ARG A 376 -23.44 -53.25 19.45
N ARG A 377 -23.52 -54.09 18.40
CA ARG A 377 -23.33 -55.58 18.34
C ARG A 377 -24.48 -56.34 17.64
N GLY A 378 -24.13 -57.18 16.66
CA GLY A 378 -24.94 -58.35 16.30
C GLY A 378 -24.88 -58.79 14.83
N GLY A 379 -24.00 -59.75 14.54
CA GLY A 379 -24.13 -60.90 13.62
C GLY A 379 -25.01 -60.89 12.36
N GLY A 380 -24.36 -61.23 11.23
CA GLY A 380 -24.78 -62.36 10.39
C GLY A 380 -25.57 -62.09 9.10
N GLY A 381 -25.10 -62.70 8.00
CA GLY A 381 -25.92 -63.09 6.84
C GLY A 381 -26.01 -62.09 5.69
N GLY A 382 -25.50 -62.47 4.51
CA GLY A 382 -25.48 -61.62 3.32
C GLY A 382 -26.76 -61.62 2.48
N GLN A 383 -26.90 -60.59 1.64
CA GLN A 383 -27.31 -60.62 0.24
C GLN A 383 -27.32 -59.18 -0.30
N GLY A 384 -27.13 -59.04 -1.62
CA GLY A 384 -26.74 -57.80 -2.28
C GLY A 384 -27.72 -56.63 -2.19
N GLY A 385 -27.16 -55.42 -2.24
CA GLY A 385 -27.87 -54.16 -2.38
C GLY A 385 -26.93 -53.12 -2.97
N ALA A 386 -27.29 -52.63 -4.15
CA ALA A 386 -26.49 -51.74 -5.00
C ALA A 386 -26.13 -50.42 -4.30
N TRP A 387 -24.85 -50.05 -4.34
CA TRP A 387 -24.39 -48.70 -4.05
C TRP A 387 -24.76 -47.80 -5.23
N ARG A 388 -25.76 -46.93 -5.06
CA ARG A 388 -25.96 -45.78 -5.95
C ARG A 388 -24.97 -44.69 -5.56
N GLU A 389 -23.93 -44.50 -6.38
CA GLU A 389 -23.17 -43.25 -6.41
C GLU A 389 -24.13 -42.10 -6.75
N LEU A 390 -24.25 -41.15 -5.83
CA LEU A 390 -24.85 -39.85 -6.11
C LEU A 390 -23.75 -38.94 -6.66
N SER A 391 -23.50 -39.08 -7.96
CA SER A 391 -22.69 -38.14 -8.74
C SER A 391 -23.46 -36.83 -8.88
N VAL A 392 -23.05 -35.78 -8.17
CA VAL A 392 -23.54 -34.43 -8.46
C VAL A 392 -22.66 -33.85 -9.56
N VAL A 393 -23.13 -34.01 -10.79
CA VAL A 393 -22.63 -33.33 -11.99
C VAL A 393 -23.07 -31.87 -11.93
N ALA A 394 -22.14 -30.95 -11.76
CA ALA A 394 -22.39 -29.52 -11.94
C ALA A 394 -22.42 -29.21 -13.46
N PRO A 395 -23.44 -28.52 -13.99
CA PRO A 395 -23.47 -28.14 -15.40
C PRO A 395 -22.46 -27.02 -15.67
N ALA A 396 -21.32 -27.39 -16.22
CA ALA A 396 -20.37 -26.49 -16.88
C ALA A 396 -20.84 -26.24 -18.33
N ALA A 397 -21.83 -25.38 -18.52
CA ALA A 397 -22.18 -24.85 -19.84
C ALA A 397 -23.08 -23.62 -19.70
N PHE A 398 -22.52 -22.43 -19.45
CA PHE A 398 -23.16 -21.16 -19.83
C PHE A 398 -22.14 -20.01 -19.75
N LEU A 399 -21.06 -20.08 -20.54
CA LEU A 399 -20.17 -18.94 -20.79
C LEU A 399 -19.22 -19.24 -21.96
N CYS A 400 -19.76 -19.28 -23.19
CA CYS A 400 -18.92 -19.29 -24.41
C CYS A 400 -19.57 -18.64 -25.64
N GLU A 401 -20.39 -17.60 -25.44
CA GLU A 401 -20.72 -16.67 -26.53
C GLU A 401 -20.51 -15.25 -26.03
N ARG A 402 -19.79 -14.45 -26.83
CA ARG A 402 -19.21 -13.12 -26.52
C ARG A 402 -17.94 -13.16 -25.67
N LEU A 403 -16.84 -13.52 -26.31
CA LEU A 403 -15.60 -12.72 -26.39
C LEU A 403 -14.69 -13.45 -27.39
N GLY A 404 -14.37 -12.79 -28.50
CA GLY A 404 -13.51 -13.36 -29.53
C GLY A 404 -12.14 -13.74 -28.99
N SER A 405 -11.75 -14.97 -29.29
CA SER A 405 -10.38 -15.51 -29.42
C SER A 405 -9.24 -14.72 -28.76
N LEU A 406 -8.77 -15.19 -27.60
CA LEU A 406 -7.37 -15.06 -27.19
C LEU A 406 -6.88 -16.46 -26.81
N SER A 407 -6.08 -17.06 -27.69
CA SER A 407 -5.44 -18.35 -27.48
C SER A 407 -4.31 -18.21 -26.45
N CYS A 408 -4.37 -19.01 -25.37
CA CYS A 408 -3.22 -19.26 -24.51
C CYS A 408 -2.21 -20.14 -25.26
N VAL A 409 -0.99 -19.63 -25.49
CA VAL A 409 0.13 -20.43 -26.03
C VAL A 409 0.89 -21.06 -24.88
N ASP A 410 0.82 -22.38 -24.80
CA ASP A 410 1.66 -23.22 -23.94
C ASP A 410 3.05 -23.40 -24.59
N ARG A 411 4.09 -22.83 -23.97
CA ARG A 411 5.49 -22.94 -24.43
C ARG A 411 6.09 -24.30 -24.03
N ARG A 412 5.57 -25.40 -24.56
CA ARG A 412 6.25 -26.71 -24.55
C ARG A 412 5.84 -27.55 -25.76
N ARG A 413 6.41 -27.25 -26.93
CA ARG A 413 6.78 -28.21 -27.99
C ARG A 413 7.29 -27.45 -29.20
N GLY A 414 8.53 -27.74 -29.60
CA GLY A 414 9.12 -27.18 -30.81
C GLY A 414 8.53 -27.84 -32.05
N VAL A 415 7.89 -27.04 -32.90
CA VAL A 415 7.60 -27.39 -34.30
C VAL A 415 7.77 -26.10 -35.11
N ARG A 416 8.69 -26.12 -36.08
CA ARG A 416 8.81 -25.10 -37.13
C ARG A 416 7.77 -25.38 -38.20
N PHE A 417 7.08 -24.37 -38.74
CA PHE A 417 6.78 -24.27 -40.18
C PHE A 417 6.36 -22.84 -40.58
N THR A 418 6.45 -22.62 -41.87
CA THR A 418 6.75 -21.40 -42.63
C THR A 418 5.54 -20.53 -43.01
N SER A 419 5.86 -19.34 -43.52
CA SER A 419 5.02 -18.22 -43.98
C SER A 419 3.85 -18.57 -44.91
N ALA A 420 2.74 -17.82 -44.76
CA ALA A 420 1.99 -17.27 -45.90
C ALA A 420 1.22 -16.01 -45.47
N VAL A 421 1.33 -14.98 -46.32
CA VAL A 421 0.76 -13.65 -46.21
C VAL A 421 -0.73 -13.68 -46.57
N GLY A 422 -1.56 -12.92 -45.85
CA GLY A 422 -2.97 -12.71 -46.17
C GLY A 422 -3.55 -11.52 -45.42
N SER A 423 -3.52 -10.36 -46.07
CA SER A 423 -4.05 -9.07 -45.62
C SER A 423 -5.58 -9.03 -45.60
N THR A 424 -6.19 -8.59 -44.50
CA THR A 424 -7.47 -7.85 -44.54
C THR A 424 -7.62 -6.98 -43.29
N HIS A 425 -7.92 -5.70 -43.52
CA HIS A 425 -8.10 -4.64 -42.54
C HIS A 425 -9.31 -4.86 -41.62
N MET A 426 -9.11 -4.63 -40.32
CA MET A 426 -10.15 -4.07 -39.45
C MET A 426 -9.51 -3.19 -38.38
N ALA A 427 -9.82 -1.90 -38.45
CA ALA A 427 -9.38 -0.88 -37.50
C ALA A 427 -10.18 -1.00 -36.19
N SER A 428 -9.48 -1.03 -35.06
CA SER A 428 -10.05 -0.72 -33.75
C SER A 428 -8.92 -0.19 -32.86
N ALA A 429 -9.16 0.98 -32.29
CA ALA A 429 -8.16 1.89 -31.74
C ALA A 429 -7.45 1.34 -30.49
N ILE A 430 -6.12 1.28 -30.57
CA ILE A 430 -5.19 1.17 -29.44
C ILE A 430 -4.41 2.48 -29.42
N SER A 431 -4.62 3.31 -28.40
CA SER A 431 -3.80 4.51 -28.19
C SER A 431 -2.46 4.12 -27.59
N LEU A 432 -1.46 4.01 -28.47
CA LEU A 432 -0.04 3.90 -28.15
C LEU A 432 0.48 5.25 -27.64
N TRP A 433 1.26 5.21 -26.55
CA TRP A 433 2.17 6.30 -26.19
C TRP A 433 3.38 6.27 -27.11
N HIS A 434 3.60 7.38 -27.80
CA HIS A 434 4.69 7.59 -28.73
C HIS A 434 5.99 7.84 -27.96
N ILE A 435 7.01 7.01 -28.24
CA ILE A 435 8.40 7.28 -27.88
C ILE A 435 8.89 8.38 -28.84
N SER A 436 9.30 9.52 -28.29
CA SER A 436 10.08 10.49 -29.06
C SER A 436 11.56 10.14 -28.94
N ARG A 437 12.18 9.84 -30.09
CA ARG A 437 13.62 9.74 -30.27
C ARG A 437 14.19 11.16 -30.27
N TYR A 438 15.17 11.46 -29.41
CA TYR A 438 16.15 12.48 -29.74
C TYR A 438 17.47 11.79 -30.11
N LYS A 439 17.83 11.94 -31.39
CA LYS A 439 19.16 11.68 -31.92
C LYS A 439 20.09 12.79 -31.44
N THR A 440 21.26 12.35 -31.02
CA THR A 440 22.55 13.03 -30.89
C THR A 440 22.78 14.14 -31.92
N LEU A 441 23.44 15.23 -31.50
CA LEU A 441 24.53 15.87 -32.24
C LEU A 441 25.27 16.89 -31.34
N ILE A 442 26.55 16.56 -31.09
CA ILE A 442 27.69 17.35 -30.57
C ILE A 442 27.66 17.74 -29.09
#